data_AF-A0A239DNP7-F1
#
_entry.id   AF-A0A239DNP7-F1
#
_cell.length_a   1.000
_cell.length_b   1.000
_cell.length_c   1.000
_cell.angle_alpha   90.00
_cell.angle_beta   90.00
_cell.angle_gamma   90.00
#
_symmetry.space_group_name_H-M   'P 1'
#
loop_
_entity.id
_entity.type
_entity.pdbx_description
1 polymer ?
#
loop_
_entity_poly.entity_id
_entity_poly.type
_entity_poly.pdbx_seq_one_letter_code
_entity_poly.pdbx_strand_id
1 'polypeptide(L)'
;MKNIKTLLTFTILSFFLISMKSNAQINTTNLESDTQFSQLLENSISILQRAKFSEQVKNLVKKDNLSKSELDFLSKSFGFENGNAYLDYIKNYNTQIKSLQKKYDLVNMDKTELKKISEKVINKTSVAQRMSACERIRRNCLAQAAAGAVVAHLGCATLDITVIAGVICHAAVTIGQAAASDNCNAEAETCANQ
;
A
#
# COMPACT_ATOMS: atom_id res chain seq x y z
N MET A 1 18.40 -14.62 31.14
CA MET A 1 17.78 -13.57 30.30
C MET A 1 18.08 -13.90 28.84
N LYS A 2 17.14 -14.56 28.14
CA LYS A 2 17.30 -14.97 26.74
C LYS A 2 16.51 -14.04 25.83
N ASN A 3 17.19 -13.65 24.75
CA ASN A 3 16.83 -12.72 23.69
C ASN A 3 15.37 -12.77 23.21
N ILE A 4 14.64 -11.67 23.41
CA ILE A 4 13.30 -11.38 22.83
C ILE A 4 13.42 -10.59 21.49
N LYS A 5 14.64 -10.34 21.00
CA LYS A 5 14.87 -9.46 19.84
C LYS A 5 14.65 -10.10 18.46
N THR A 6 14.29 -11.39 18.38
CA THR A 6 14.11 -12.12 17.11
C THR A 6 12.64 -12.39 16.76
N LEU A 7 11.68 -11.71 17.39
CA LEU A 7 10.24 -11.93 17.15
C LEU A 7 9.56 -10.84 16.29
N LEU A 8 10.33 -9.94 15.67
CA LEU A 8 9.80 -8.79 14.91
C LEU A 8 10.06 -8.87 13.40
N THR A 9 10.64 -9.96 12.89
CA THR A 9 10.91 -10.15 11.46
C THR A 9 10.02 -11.17 10.75
N PHE A 10 9.00 -11.74 11.40
CA PHE A 10 8.19 -12.83 10.79
C PHE A 10 6.67 -12.80 11.05
N THR A 11 6.09 -11.67 11.41
CA THR A 11 4.65 -11.53 11.74
C THR A 11 3.90 -10.56 10.83
N ILE A 12 4.30 -10.46 9.55
CA ILE A 12 3.40 -9.99 8.49
C ILE A 12 3.00 -11.17 7.56
N LEU A 13 3.54 -12.37 7.79
CA LEU A 13 3.38 -13.51 6.86
C LEU A 13 2.50 -14.67 7.39
N SER A 14 1.88 -14.56 8.56
CA SER A 14 1.23 -15.71 9.23
C SER A 14 -0.21 -15.48 9.65
N PHE A 15 -0.97 -14.68 8.89
CA PHE A 15 -2.42 -14.59 9.08
C PHE A 15 -3.16 -15.31 7.94
N PHE A 16 -3.80 -16.40 8.36
CA PHE A 16 -4.99 -17.06 7.78
C PHE A 16 -4.79 -18.20 6.78
N LEU A 17 -4.61 -19.37 7.39
CA LEU A 17 -5.47 -20.55 7.25
C LEU A 17 -6.57 -20.46 6.18
N ILE A 18 -6.43 -21.40 5.25
CA ILE A 18 -7.31 -21.86 4.18
C ILE A 18 -8.79 -21.79 4.58
N SER A 19 -9.53 -20.86 3.98
CA SER A 19 -10.98 -20.94 3.86
C SER A 19 -11.28 -21.29 2.40
N MET A 20 -11.60 -22.56 2.12
CA MET A 20 -12.16 -22.95 0.82
C MET A 20 -13.56 -22.32 0.70
N LYS A 21 -13.63 -21.12 0.13
CA LYS A 21 -14.89 -20.53 -0.32
C LYS A 21 -15.08 -20.76 -1.81
N SER A 22 -16.33 -21.04 -2.16
CA SER A 22 -16.82 -21.31 -3.51
C SER A 22 -16.29 -20.32 -4.54
N ASN A 23 -15.87 -20.85 -5.70
CA ASN A 23 -15.55 -20.12 -6.93
C ASN A 23 -16.79 -19.39 -7.46
N ALA A 24 -17.22 -18.31 -6.80
CA ALA A 24 -17.89 -17.24 -7.52
C ALA A 24 -16.81 -16.64 -8.40
N GLN A 25 -16.93 -16.80 -9.72
CA GLN A 25 -16.00 -16.22 -10.69
C GLN A 25 -16.03 -14.70 -10.51
N ILE A 26 -15.08 -14.18 -9.74
CA ILE A 26 -14.90 -12.74 -9.54
C ILE A 26 -14.68 -12.14 -10.93
N ASN A 27 -15.53 -11.21 -11.34
CA ASN A 27 -15.43 -10.59 -12.65
C ASN A 27 -14.23 -9.62 -12.67
N THR A 28 -13.04 -10.17 -12.93
CA THR A 28 -11.77 -9.43 -12.88
C THR A 28 -11.58 -8.45 -14.03
N THR A 29 -12.31 -8.63 -15.14
CA THR A 29 -12.37 -7.68 -16.26
C THR A 29 -12.93 -6.31 -15.82
N ASN A 30 -13.81 -6.29 -14.81
CA ASN A 30 -14.39 -5.05 -14.30
C ASN A 30 -13.47 -4.29 -13.34
N LEU A 31 -12.56 -4.97 -12.62
CA LEU A 31 -11.62 -4.30 -11.73
C LEU A 31 -10.59 -3.46 -12.51
N GLU A 32 -10.15 -3.98 -13.67
CA GLU A 32 -9.19 -3.31 -14.54
C GLU A 32 -9.69 -1.97 -15.10
N SER A 33 -11.01 -1.77 -15.18
CA SER A 33 -11.65 -0.54 -15.64
C SER A 33 -12.32 0.27 -14.52
N ASP A 34 -12.19 -0.18 -13.26
CA ASP A 34 -12.80 0.49 -12.12
C ASP A 34 -12.00 1.76 -11.74
N THR A 35 -12.65 2.92 -11.85
CA THR A 35 -12.01 4.21 -11.59
C THR A 35 -11.57 4.37 -10.14
N GLN A 36 -12.29 3.77 -9.18
CA GLN A 36 -11.89 3.81 -7.76
C GLN A 36 -10.61 3.01 -7.54
N PHE A 37 -10.46 1.87 -8.22
CA PHE A 37 -9.24 1.08 -8.12
C PHE A 37 -8.03 1.81 -8.73
N SER A 38 -8.19 2.42 -9.91
CA SER A 38 -7.14 3.26 -10.51
C SER A 38 -6.71 4.39 -9.58
N GLN A 39 -7.69 5.12 -9.02
CA GLN A 39 -7.42 6.22 -8.08
C GLN A 39 -6.70 5.75 -6.81
N LEU A 40 -7.04 4.58 -6.26
CA LEU A 40 -6.32 4.06 -5.09
C LEU A 40 -4.86 3.74 -5.39
N LEU A 41 -4.57 3.14 -6.55
CA LEU A 41 -3.20 2.85 -6.98
C LEU A 41 -2.41 4.15 -7.21
N GLU A 42 -3.01 5.12 -7.91
CA GLU A 42 -2.40 6.42 -8.18
C GLU A 42 -2.13 7.21 -6.90
N ASN A 43 -3.10 7.27 -5.97
CA ASN A 43 -2.94 7.94 -4.69
C ASN A 43 -1.86 7.28 -3.82
N SER A 44 -1.83 5.95 -3.82
CA SER A 44 -0.83 5.15 -3.12
C SER A 44 0.58 5.46 -3.64
N ILE A 45 0.76 5.66 -4.94
CA ILE A 45 2.06 6.07 -5.52
C ILE A 45 2.36 7.55 -5.23
N SER A 46 1.37 8.43 -5.38
CA SER A 46 1.52 9.88 -5.17
C SER A 46 1.96 10.24 -3.76
N ILE A 47 1.49 9.52 -2.73
CA ILE A 47 1.94 9.72 -1.35
C ILE A 47 3.45 9.54 -1.22
N LEU A 48 4.02 8.57 -1.91
CA LEU A 48 5.46 8.29 -1.82
C LEU A 48 6.31 9.42 -2.41
N GLN A 49 5.77 10.17 -3.38
CA GLN A 49 6.48 11.29 -4.01
C GLN A 49 6.61 12.49 -3.06
N ARG A 50 5.72 12.62 -2.08
CA ARG A 50 5.72 13.73 -1.11
C ARG A 50 6.19 13.34 0.29
N ALA A 51 6.20 12.06 0.60
CA ALA A 51 6.53 11.55 1.92
C ALA A 51 8.04 11.62 2.22
N LYS A 52 8.37 11.87 3.49
CA LYS A 52 9.72 11.91 4.05
C LYS A 52 9.81 10.92 5.21
N PHE A 53 10.48 9.80 4.98
CA PHE A 53 10.53 8.68 5.92
C PHE A 53 11.78 8.71 6.82
N SER A 54 11.83 9.64 7.76
CA SER A 54 12.93 9.70 8.73
C SER A 54 12.88 8.52 9.72
N GLU A 55 13.99 8.26 10.42
CA GLU A 55 14.02 7.26 11.51
C GLU A 55 12.99 7.57 12.61
N GLN A 56 12.69 8.85 12.84
CA GLN A 56 11.64 9.25 13.77
C GLN A 56 10.26 8.75 13.31
N VAL A 57 9.93 8.88 12.01
CA VAL A 57 8.69 8.34 11.44
C VAL A 57 8.61 6.82 11.61
N LYS A 58 9.71 6.11 11.32
CA LYS A 58 9.80 4.66 11.50
C LYS A 58 9.63 4.22 12.95
N ASN A 59 10.03 5.06 13.92
CA ASN A 59 9.87 4.77 15.33
C ASN A 59 8.45 5.07 15.83
N LEU A 60 7.78 6.08 15.27
CA LEU A 60 6.37 6.38 15.61
C LEU A 60 5.44 5.21 15.27
N VAL A 61 5.65 4.54 14.14
CA VAL A 61 4.80 3.41 13.72
C VAL A 61 5.05 2.11 14.52
N LYS A 62 6.02 2.11 15.44
CA LYS A 62 6.28 0.99 16.36
C LYS A 62 5.65 1.20 17.73
N LYS A 63 5.06 2.36 17.98
CA LYS A 63 4.39 2.68 19.25
C LYS A 63 3.00 2.07 19.28
N ASP A 64 2.49 1.80 20.48
CA ASP A 64 1.10 1.38 20.66
C ASP A 64 0.10 2.54 20.53
N ASN A 65 0.57 3.78 20.76
CA ASN A 65 -0.24 4.98 20.70
C ASN A 65 0.61 6.21 20.30
N LEU A 66 -0.06 7.25 19.80
CA LEU A 66 0.51 8.52 19.38
C LEU A 66 -0.12 9.67 20.17
N SER A 67 0.71 10.58 20.67
CA SER A 67 0.21 11.88 21.13
C SER A 67 -0.26 12.73 19.95
N LYS A 68 -1.00 13.82 20.23
CA LYS A 68 -1.44 14.74 19.17
C LYS A 68 -0.28 15.36 18.38
N SER A 69 0.81 15.72 19.06
CA SER A 69 1.99 16.28 18.38
C SER A 69 2.73 15.24 17.54
N GLU A 70 2.74 13.98 17.99
CA GLU A 70 3.31 12.87 17.22
C GLU A 70 2.48 12.53 16.00
N LEU A 71 1.14 12.55 16.12
CA LEU A 71 0.23 12.40 14.99
C LEU A 71 0.42 13.53 13.96
N ASP A 72 0.53 14.78 14.42
CA ASP A 72 0.79 15.92 13.54
C ASP A 72 2.14 15.81 12.82
N PHE A 73 3.18 15.38 13.54
CA PHE A 73 4.50 15.15 12.95
C PHE A 73 4.44 14.04 11.88
N LEU A 74 3.85 12.90 12.22
CA LEU A 74 3.68 11.77 11.30
C LEU A 74 2.92 12.18 10.04
N SER A 75 1.83 12.93 10.21
CA SER A 75 0.99 13.40 9.12
C SER A 75 1.74 14.35 8.18
N LYS A 76 2.49 15.30 8.74
CA LYS A 76 3.36 16.20 7.95
C LYS A 76 4.46 15.46 7.22
N SER A 77 5.00 14.39 7.82
CA SER A 77 5.97 13.53 7.14
C SER A 77 5.39 12.81 5.92
N PHE A 78 4.08 12.59 5.83
CA PHE A 78 3.42 12.07 4.62
C PHE A 78 2.88 13.18 3.69
N GLY A 79 3.23 14.44 3.95
CA GLY A 79 2.84 15.59 3.14
C GLY A 79 1.43 16.11 3.41
N PHE A 80 0.81 15.77 4.54
CA PHE A 80 -0.46 16.35 4.98
C PHE A 80 -0.23 17.60 5.85
N GLU A 81 -1.23 18.47 5.90
CA GLU A 81 -1.14 19.71 6.67
C GLU A 81 -1.03 19.46 8.19
N ASN A 82 -1.80 18.50 8.69
CA ASN A 82 -1.92 18.17 10.11
C ASN A 82 -2.54 16.77 10.31
N GLY A 83 -2.67 16.35 11.57
CA GLY A 83 -3.26 15.08 11.97
C GLY A 83 -4.67 14.84 11.44
N ASN A 84 -5.52 15.87 11.45
CA ASN A 84 -6.90 15.74 10.98
C ASN A 84 -6.96 15.49 9.47
N ALA A 85 -6.16 16.21 8.68
CA ALA A 85 -6.08 15.99 7.24
C ALA A 85 -5.64 14.56 6.88
N TYR A 86 -4.74 13.97 7.67
CA TYR A 86 -4.34 12.57 7.49
C TYR A 86 -5.42 11.58 7.91
N LEU A 87 -6.11 11.84 9.02
CA LEU A 87 -7.24 11.02 9.47
C LEU A 87 -8.38 11.02 8.44
N ASP A 88 -8.71 12.17 7.86
CA ASP A 88 -9.72 12.29 6.81
C ASP A 88 -9.30 11.53 5.55
N TYR A 89 -8.02 11.61 5.19
CA TYR A 89 -7.46 10.80 4.11
C TYR A 89 -7.64 9.30 4.38
N ILE A 90 -7.24 8.79 5.55
CA ILE A 90 -7.38 7.37 5.92
C ILE A 90 -8.85 6.95 5.87
N LYS A 91 -9.76 7.76 6.43
CA LYS A 91 -11.20 7.47 6.42
C LYS A 91 -11.75 7.35 5.00
N ASN A 92 -11.38 8.27 4.11
CA ASN A 92 -11.79 8.21 2.72
C ASN A 92 -11.17 6.99 2.00
N TYR A 93 -9.88 6.74 2.20
CA TYR A 93 -9.18 5.58 1.65
C TYR A 93 -9.86 4.26 2.09
N ASN A 94 -10.22 4.15 3.37
CA ASN A 94 -10.87 2.97 3.93
C ASN A 94 -12.30 2.78 3.42
N THR A 95 -13.00 3.87 3.11
CA THR A 95 -14.31 3.80 2.47
C THR A 95 -14.19 3.22 1.06
N GLN A 96 -13.24 3.72 0.26
CA GLN A 96 -13.01 3.25 -1.11
C GLN A 96 -12.56 1.78 -1.14
N ILE A 97 -11.61 1.41 -0.28
CA ILE A 97 -11.09 0.04 -0.31
C ILE A 97 -12.10 -0.99 0.21
N LYS A 98 -12.94 -0.64 1.20
CA LYS A 98 -14.06 -1.51 1.65
C LYS A 98 -15.11 -1.68 0.55
N SER A 99 -15.39 -0.62 -0.22
CA SER A 99 -16.28 -0.68 -1.39
C SER A 99 -15.74 -1.67 -2.44
N LEU A 100 -14.46 -1.55 -2.81
CA LEU A 100 -13.83 -2.47 -3.77
C LEU A 100 -13.73 -3.90 -3.23
N GLN A 101 -13.42 -4.08 -1.94
CA GLN A 101 -13.44 -5.39 -1.30
C GLN A 101 -14.81 -6.06 -1.41
N LYS A 102 -15.90 -5.31 -1.18
CA LYS A 102 -17.26 -5.83 -1.32
C LYS A 102 -17.59 -6.22 -2.76
N LYS A 103 -17.08 -5.45 -3.74
CA LYS A 103 -17.38 -5.63 -5.17
C LYS A 103 -16.55 -6.73 -5.83
N TYR A 104 -15.30 -6.93 -5.40
CA TYR A 104 -14.31 -7.75 -6.08
C TYR A 104 -13.58 -8.76 -5.19
N ASP A 105 -13.85 -8.78 -3.89
CA ASP A 105 -13.20 -9.68 -2.93
C ASP A 105 -11.65 -9.68 -3.00
N LEU A 106 -11.07 -8.47 -3.01
CA LEU A 106 -9.63 -8.22 -3.17
C LEU A 106 -8.73 -9.05 -2.24
N VAL A 107 -9.15 -9.34 -1.01
CA VAL A 107 -8.37 -10.18 -0.05
C VAL A 107 -8.18 -11.60 -0.57
N ASN A 108 -9.20 -12.17 -1.21
CA ASN A 108 -9.19 -13.55 -1.68
C ASN A 108 -8.80 -13.67 -3.16
N MET A 109 -8.61 -12.55 -3.86
CA MET A 109 -8.09 -12.53 -5.22
C MET A 109 -6.68 -13.11 -5.26
N ASP A 110 -6.39 -13.92 -6.28
CA ASP A 110 -5.03 -14.42 -6.49
C ASP A 110 -4.06 -13.24 -6.62
N LYS A 111 -2.94 -13.30 -5.88
CA LYS A 111 -1.97 -12.21 -5.83
C LYS A 111 -1.34 -11.94 -7.19
N THR A 112 -1.16 -12.99 -8.00
CA THR A 112 -0.60 -12.88 -9.35
C THR A 112 -1.61 -12.24 -10.30
N GLU A 113 -2.89 -12.56 -10.16
CA GLU A 113 -3.98 -11.90 -10.89
C GLU A 113 -4.11 -10.42 -10.50
N LEU A 114 -4.18 -10.09 -9.21
CA LEU A 114 -4.26 -8.69 -8.74
C LEU A 114 -3.06 -7.88 -9.25
N LYS A 115 -1.85 -8.44 -9.17
CA LYS A 115 -0.63 -7.86 -9.75
C LYS A 115 -0.81 -7.55 -11.24
N LYS A 116 -1.25 -8.52 -12.04
CA LYS A 116 -1.47 -8.32 -13.50
C LYS A 116 -2.49 -7.21 -13.77
N ILE A 117 -3.57 -7.15 -13.00
CA ILE A 117 -4.59 -6.11 -13.15
C ILE A 117 -4.00 -4.75 -12.80
N SER A 118 -3.31 -4.61 -11.67
CA SER A 118 -2.68 -3.36 -11.27
C SER A 118 -1.62 -2.87 -12.27
N GLU A 119 -0.80 -3.76 -12.80
CA GLU A 119 0.15 -3.44 -13.88
C GLU A 119 -0.57 -2.87 -15.09
N LYS A 120 -1.65 -3.52 -15.56
CA LYS A 120 -2.44 -3.03 -16.68
C LYS A 120 -3.06 -1.67 -16.39
N VAL A 121 -3.66 -1.47 -15.21
CA VAL A 121 -4.28 -0.20 -14.81
C VAL A 121 -3.27 0.94 -14.86
N ILE A 122 -2.10 0.76 -14.25
CA ILE A 122 -1.06 1.80 -14.24
C ILE A 122 -0.46 2.01 -15.63
N ASN A 123 -0.40 0.96 -16.46
CA ASN A 123 0.12 0.97 -17.83
C ASN A 123 -0.85 1.48 -18.89
N LYS A 124 -2.10 1.82 -18.55
CA LYS A 124 -3.11 2.31 -19.51
C LYS A 124 -2.82 3.71 -20.07
N THR A 125 -1.79 4.41 -19.63
CA THR A 125 -1.42 5.72 -20.20
C THR A 125 -0.69 5.56 -21.54
N SER A 126 -1.06 6.37 -22.54
CA SER A 126 -0.46 6.37 -23.89
C SER A 126 1.04 6.70 -23.92
N VAL A 127 1.57 7.22 -22.80
CA VAL A 127 3.00 7.49 -22.59
C VAL A 127 3.81 6.19 -22.39
N ALA A 128 3.19 5.11 -21.92
CA ALA A 128 3.86 3.84 -21.62
C ALA A 128 4.49 3.15 -22.84
N GLN A 129 3.99 3.44 -24.05
CA GLN A 129 4.45 2.78 -25.28
C GLN A 129 5.80 3.29 -25.82
N ARG A 130 6.28 4.46 -25.37
CA ARG A 130 7.57 5.05 -25.82
C ARG A 130 8.69 4.96 -24.78
N MET A 131 8.50 4.16 -23.73
CA MET A 131 9.43 4.09 -22.60
C MET A 131 10.54 3.07 -22.83
N SER A 132 11.71 3.27 -22.21
CA SER A 132 12.78 2.28 -22.20
C SER A 132 12.33 1.00 -21.50
N ALA A 133 13.01 -0.12 -21.79
CA ALA A 133 12.74 -1.40 -21.13
C ALA A 133 12.88 -1.30 -19.60
N CYS A 134 13.87 -0.54 -19.12
CA CYS A 134 14.12 -0.34 -17.70
C CYS A 134 13.04 0.49 -17.00
N GLU A 135 12.49 1.50 -17.69
CA GLU A 135 11.38 2.28 -17.15
C GLU A 135 10.09 1.45 -17.08
N ARG A 136 9.90 0.52 -18.02
CA ARG A 136 8.81 -0.46 -17.93
C ARG A 136 8.97 -1.38 -16.72
N ILE A 137 10.19 -1.84 -16.41
CA ILE A 137 10.48 -2.64 -15.20
C ILE A 137 10.11 -1.84 -13.95
N ARG A 138 10.59 -0.60 -13.85
CA ARG A 138 10.28 0.32 -12.73
C ARG A 138 8.78 0.45 -12.49
N ARG A 139 8.02 0.75 -13.55
CA ARG A 139 6.57 0.99 -13.45
C ARG A 139 5.78 -0.26 -13.09
N ASN A 140 6.16 -1.42 -13.63
CA ASN A 140 5.55 -2.69 -13.25
C ASN A 140 5.83 -3.01 -11.77
N CYS A 141 7.06 -2.78 -11.29
CA CYS A 141 7.40 -2.95 -9.89
C CYS A 141 6.61 -2.00 -8.98
N LEU A 142 6.49 -0.72 -9.34
CA LEU A 142 5.67 0.23 -8.58
C LEU A 142 4.19 -0.17 -8.52
N ALA A 143 3.65 -0.68 -9.63
CA ALA A 143 2.28 -1.20 -9.67
C ALA A 143 2.08 -2.35 -8.69
N GLN A 144 3.06 -3.24 -8.58
CA GLN A 144 3.03 -4.34 -7.63
C GLN A 144 3.12 -3.86 -6.18
N ALA A 145 4.02 -2.91 -5.89
CA ALA A 145 4.14 -2.33 -4.56
C ALA A 145 2.82 -1.63 -4.13
N ALA A 146 2.21 -0.85 -5.04
CA ALA A 146 0.93 -0.20 -4.80
C ALA A 146 -0.21 -1.20 -4.60
N ALA A 147 -0.28 -2.27 -5.41
CA ALA A 147 -1.29 -3.33 -5.26
C ALA A 147 -1.17 -4.03 -3.91
N GLY A 148 0.05 -4.36 -3.50
CA GLY A 148 0.33 -4.95 -2.19
C GLY A 148 -0.06 -4.02 -1.05
N ALA A 149 0.21 -2.71 -1.19
CA ALA A 149 -0.16 -1.70 -0.20
C ALA A 149 -1.69 -1.53 -0.08
N VAL A 150 -2.43 -1.56 -1.20
CA VAL A 150 -3.90 -1.58 -1.19
C VAL A 150 -4.38 -2.76 -0.31
N VAL A 151 -3.98 -4.00 -0.61
CA VAL A 151 -4.41 -5.16 0.17
C VAL A 151 -4.00 -5.06 1.65
N ALA A 152 -2.80 -4.57 1.94
CA ALA A 152 -2.34 -4.40 3.32
C ALA A 152 -3.14 -3.33 4.08
N HIS A 153 -3.49 -2.21 3.43
CA HIS A 153 -4.35 -1.18 4.01
C HIS A 153 -5.77 -1.70 4.30
N LEU A 154 -6.27 -2.64 3.50
CA LEU A 154 -7.54 -3.29 3.81
C LEU A 154 -7.47 -4.11 5.11
N GLY A 155 -6.34 -4.76 5.37
CA GLY A 155 -6.05 -5.39 6.66
C GLY A 155 -6.07 -4.38 7.81
N CYS A 156 -5.44 -3.22 7.61
CA CYS A 156 -5.44 -2.14 8.61
C CYS A 156 -6.83 -1.57 8.91
N ALA A 157 -7.76 -1.62 7.95
CA ALA A 157 -9.10 -1.08 8.13
C ALA A 157 -9.95 -1.82 9.18
N THR A 158 -9.46 -2.95 9.71
CA THR A 158 -10.02 -3.66 10.88
C THR A 158 -9.56 -3.06 12.22
N LEU A 159 -8.40 -2.40 12.24
CA LEU A 159 -7.79 -1.77 13.41
C LEU A 159 -8.26 -0.32 13.63
N ASP A 160 -8.96 0.26 12.65
CA ASP A 160 -9.56 1.60 12.70
C ASP A 160 -10.52 1.82 13.88
N ILE A 161 -11.03 0.75 14.51
CA ILE A 161 -11.91 0.83 15.68
C ILE A 161 -11.27 1.66 16.80
N THR A 162 -9.95 1.62 16.91
CA THR A 162 -9.19 2.36 17.93
C THR A 162 -8.66 3.71 17.43
N VAL A 163 -8.98 4.09 16.18
CA VAL A 163 -8.47 5.25 15.41
C VAL A 163 -6.94 5.28 15.30
N ILE A 164 -6.22 5.37 16.42
CA ILE A 164 -4.77 5.50 16.47
C ILE A 164 -4.04 4.21 16.03
N ALA A 165 -4.50 3.01 16.43
CA ALA A 165 -3.85 1.79 15.93
C ALA A 165 -4.10 1.61 14.41
N GLY A 166 -5.26 2.05 13.92
CA GLY A 166 -5.54 2.18 12.49
C GLY A 166 -4.52 3.10 11.82
N VAL A 167 -4.35 4.33 12.32
CA VAL A 167 -3.35 5.29 11.81
C VAL A 167 -1.95 4.70 11.76
N ILE A 168 -1.50 4.07 12.85
CA ILE A 168 -0.18 3.44 12.92
C ILE A 168 -0.04 2.33 11.88
N CYS A 169 -1.06 1.48 11.72
CA CYS A 169 -1.06 0.42 10.71
C CYS A 169 -0.99 0.99 9.30
N HIS A 170 -1.83 1.98 8.97
CA HIS A 170 -1.80 2.64 7.67
C HIS A 170 -0.44 3.29 7.40
N ALA A 171 0.11 4.01 8.37
CA ALA A 171 1.44 4.60 8.26
C ALA A 171 2.53 3.54 8.03
N ALA A 172 2.48 2.41 8.74
CA ALA A 172 3.42 1.30 8.56
C ALA A 172 3.33 0.69 7.15
N VAL A 173 2.13 0.49 6.62
CA VAL A 173 1.92 0.01 5.24
C VAL A 173 2.51 1.00 4.24
N THR A 174 2.27 2.30 4.40
CA THR A 174 2.85 3.34 3.53
C THR A 174 4.38 3.34 3.56
N ILE A 175 4.99 3.20 4.75
CA ILE A 175 6.46 3.08 4.88
C ILE A 175 6.98 1.82 4.18
N GLY A 176 6.30 0.69 4.35
CA GLY A 176 6.65 -0.56 3.67
C GLY A 176 6.57 -0.44 2.15
N GLN A 177 5.52 0.20 1.65
CA GLN A 177 5.37 0.50 0.23
C GLN A 177 6.48 1.42 -0.30
N ALA A 178 6.91 2.40 0.50
CA ALA A 178 8.01 3.28 0.15
C ALA A 178 9.32 2.52 -0.06
N ALA A 179 9.66 1.62 0.87
CA ALA A 179 10.85 0.78 0.76
C ALA A 179 10.78 -0.14 -0.48
N ALA A 180 9.62 -0.74 -0.75
CA ALA A 180 9.43 -1.53 -1.96
C ALA A 180 9.59 -0.68 -3.24
N SER A 181 9.11 0.55 -3.23
CA SER A 181 9.19 1.48 -4.37
C SER A 181 10.62 1.99 -4.60
N ASP A 182 11.42 2.13 -3.55
CA ASP A 182 12.83 2.47 -3.66
C ASP A 182 13.62 1.34 -4.34
N ASN A 183 13.35 0.09 -3.96
CA ASN A 183 13.91 -1.08 -4.64
C ASN A 183 13.53 -1.11 -6.13
N CYS A 184 12.32 -0.69 -6.50
CA CYS A 184 11.91 -0.59 -7.90
C CYS A 184 12.79 0.41 -8.68
N ASN A 185 13.17 1.53 -8.07
CA ASN A 185 14.05 2.51 -8.70
C ASN A 185 15.46 1.94 -8.87
N ALA A 186 16.00 1.29 -7.83
CA ALA A 186 17.32 0.65 -7.88
C ALA A 186 17.41 -0.46 -8.95
N GLU A 187 16.34 -1.25 -9.12
CA GLU A 187 16.26 -2.28 -10.15
C GLU A 187 16.28 -1.67 -11.56
N ALA A 188 15.56 -0.57 -11.76
CA ALA A 188 15.54 0.15 -13.03
C ALA A 188 16.89 0.81 -13.36
N GLU A 189 17.57 1.37 -12.36
CA GLU A 189 18.91 1.93 -12.50
C GLU A 189 19.93 0.84 -12.86
N THR A 190 19.86 -0.32 -12.19
CA THR A 190 20.70 -1.47 -12.50
C THR A 190 20.50 -1.93 -13.95
N CYS A 191 19.24 -2.00 -14.40
CA CYS A 191 18.91 -2.33 -15.80
C CYS A 191 19.50 -1.31 -16.79
N ALA A 192 19.48 -0.02 -16.46
CA ALA A 192 19.94 1.05 -17.36
C ALA A 192 21.48 1.09 -17.51
N ASN A 193 22.19 0.48 -16.56
CA ASN A 193 23.66 0.43 -16.52
C ASN A 193 24.25 -0.90 -17.06
N GLN A 194 23.42 -1.76 -17.65
CA GLN A 194 23.82 -2.98 -18.37
C GLN A 194 24.00 -2.71 -19.85
#